data_AF-A0A3B9LTD9-F1
#
_entry.id   AF-A0A3B9LTD9-F1
#
_cell.length_a   1.000
_cell.length_b   1.000
_cell.length_c   1.000
_cell.angle_alpha   90.00
_cell.angle_beta   90.00
_cell.angle_gamma   90.00
#
_symmetry.space_group_name_H-M   'P 1'
#
loop_
_entity.id
_entity.type
_entity.pdbx_description
1 polymer ?
#
loop_
_entity_poly.entity_id
_entity_poly.type
_entity_poly.pdbx_seq_one_letter_code
_entity_poly.pdbx_strand_id
1 'polypeptide(L)'
;AQGLAVIVDIHPSDEFKVKLNTDDRHVENFVRFWRALAQHLSTRDPELTFFEVLNEPMVEDGYRWFGIQAKVIAAIRSVAPNHTIIASGHRWSGIYELLALEPYSDRNIVYNFHFYEPFAFTHQGASWAGPNLQFYKNVPYPSSPEAVMKMLDTVVDDPARFNLLRYGEERWNATRLDAAMGVAAAWAEKHHVHVTCNEFGAFRRFATPADRAAWISDIRTALEKHGIGWTMWDYAGGFAVVNKENGHATADAEVVKALGLAVKK
;
A
#
# COMPACT_ATOMS: atom_id res chain seq x y z
N ALA A 1 13.18 10.35 22.00
CA ALA A 1 12.40 9.61 20.99
C ALA A 1 10.95 9.54 21.44
N GLN A 2 9.97 9.52 20.52
CA GLN A 2 8.52 9.53 20.83
C GLN A 2 7.91 8.13 21.06
N GLY A 3 8.74 7.08 21.14
CA GLY A 3 8.28 5.70 21.30
C GLY A 3 7.59 5.11 20.05
N LEU A 4 7.83 5.70 18.87
CA LEU A 4 7.29 5.21 17.60
C LEU A 4 8.27 4.25 16.95
N ALA A 5 7.74 3.15 16.41
CA ALA A 5 8.47 2.31 15.48
C ALA A 5 8.61 3.00 14.11
N VAL A 6 9.66 2.64 13.37
CA VAL A 6 10.00 3.22 12.08
C VAL A 6 10.25 2.09 11.08
N ILE A 7 9.51 2.11 9.97
CA ILE A 7 9.84 1.33 8.79
C ILE A 7 10.71 2.22 7.90
N VAL A 8 11.95 1.79 7.66
CA VAL A 8 12.84 2.41 6.68
C VAL A 8 12.61 1.71 5.35
N ASP A 9 11.93 2.40 4.46
CA ASP A 9 11.59 1.94 3.12
C ASP A 9 12.45 2.67 2.07
N ILE A 10 12.79 1.95 0.99
CA ILE A 10 13.47 2.52 -0.16
C ILE A 10 12.46 2.79 -1.26
N HIS A 11 12.24 4.07 -1.49
CA HIS A 11 11.23 4.59 -2.41
C HIS A 11 11.86 5.32 -3.62
N PRO A 12 12.51 4.60 -4.55
CA PRO A 12 13.23 5.22 -5.65
C PRO A 12 12.28 5.59 -6.81
N SER A 13 12.82 6.22 -7.85
CA SER A 13 12.09 6.53 -9.08
C SER A 13 11.71 5.28 -9.87
N ASP A 14 10.69 5.40 -10.72
CA ASP A 14 10.27 4.34 -11.66
C ASP A 14 11.43 3.86 -12.54
N GLU A 15 12.30 4.78 -12.99
CA GLU A 15 13.47 4.43 -13.81
C GLU A 15 14.40 3.45 -13.08
N PHE A 16 14.60 3.64 -11.77
CA PHE A 16 15.37 2.70 -10.94
C PHE A 16 14.68 1.34 -10.90
N LYS A 17 13.38 1.33 -10.58
CA LYS A 17 12.59 0.10 -10.42
C LYS A 17 12.55 -0.71 -11.72
N VAL A 18 12.33 -0.06 -12.86
CA VAL A 18 12.27 -0.71 -14.17
C VAL A 18 13.61 -1.35 -14.55
N LYS A 19 14.75 -0.72 -14.25
CA LYS A 19 16.09 -1.28 -14.53
C LYS A 19 16.36 -2.60 -13.81
N LEU A 20 15.69 -2.86 -12.69
CA LEU A 20 15.81 -4.13 -11.97
C LEU A 20 15.34 -5.33 -12.81
N ASN A 21 14.49 -5.14 -13.83
CA ASN A 21 14.03 -6.22 -14.71
C ASN A 21 15.14 -6.89 -15.52
N THR A 22 16.23 -6.19 -15.83
CA THR A 22 17.21 -6.71 -16.80
C THR A 22 18.67 -6.41 -16.46
N ASP A 23 18.97 -5.44 -15.59
CA ASP A 23 20.34 -5.04 -15.30
C ASP A 23 20.84 -5.66 -13.98
N ASP A 24 21.60 -6.74 -14.08
CA ASP A 24 22.17 -7.42 -12.90
C ASP A 24 23.23 -6.58 -12.18
N ARG A 25 23.96 -5.69 -12.87
CA ARG A 25 24.88 -4.77 -12.21
C ARG A 25 24.11 -3.73 -11.39
N HIS A 26 22.95 -3.31 -11.87
CA HIS A 26 22.04 -2.45 -11.11
C HIS A 26 21.51 -3.16 -9.86
N VAL A 27 21.14 -4.44 -9.96
CA VAL A 27 20.78 -5.28 -8.80
C VAL A 27 21.93 -5.35 -7.80
N GLU A 28 23.15 -5.61 -8.24
CA GLU A 28 24.31 -5.70 -7.32
C GLU A 28 24.64 -4.35 -6.66
N ASN A 29 24.41 -3.21 -7.35
CA ASN A 29 24.49 -1.89 -6.74
C ASN A 29 23.44 -1.69 -5.64
N PHE A 30 22.21 -2.11 -5.90
CA PHE A 30 21.13 -2.04 -4.93
C PHE A 30 21.41 -2.88 -3.68
N VAL A 31 21.92 -4.10 -3.86
CA VAL A 31 22.36 -4.98 -2.76
C VAL A 31 23.47 -4.33 -1.94
N ARG A 32 24.48 -3.72 -2.59
CA ARG A 32 25.55 -2.99 -1.90
C ARG A 32 25.04 -1.80 -1.10
N PHE A 33 24.13 -1.03 -1.70
CA PHE A 33 23.49 0.10 -1.04
C PHE A 33 22.74 -0.35 0.23
N TRP A 34 21.91 -1.38 0.12
CA TRP A 34 21.18 -1.92 1.26
C TRP A 34 22.10 -2.44 2.37
N ARG A 35 23.18 -3.14 2.02
CA ARG A 35 24.18 -3.56 3.00
C ARG A 35 24.77 -2.37 3.76
N ALA A 36 25.15 -1.30 3.06
CA ALA A 36 25.72 -0.12 3.69
C ALA A 36 24.70 0.60 4.59
N LEU A 37 23.46 0.75 4.12
CA LEU A 37 22.38 1.37 4.89
C LEU A 37 22.02 0.55 6.13
N ALA A 38 21.81 -0.76 5.98
CA ALA A 38 21.50 -1.65 7.08
C ALA A 38 22.66 -1.71 8.10
N GLN A 39 23.92 -1.71 7.65
CA GLN A 39 25.08 -1.63 8.55
C GLN A 39 25.05 -0.34 9.36
N HIS A 40 24.75 0.80 8.73
CA HIS A 40 24.65 2.08 9.42
C HIS A 40 23.52 2.09 10.46
N LEU A 41 22.39 1.46 10.14
CA LEU A 41 21.22 1.40 11.02
C LEU A 41 21.23 0.22 12.00
N SER A 42 22.19 -0.70 11.91
CA SER A 42 22.26 -1.93 12.72
C SER A 42 22.32 -1.71 14.23
N THR A 43 22.72 -0.51 14.67
CA THR A 43 22.78 -0.13 16.09
C THR A 43 21.47 0.46 16.61
N ARG A 44 20.48 0.66 15.75
CA ARG A 44 19.12 1.04 16.17
C ARG A 44 18.43 -0.18 16.79
N ASP A 45 17.42 0.12 17.60
CA ASP A 45 16.64 -0.91 18.28
C ASP A 45 15.87 -1.74 17.23
N PRO A 46 16.15 -3.06 17.12
CA PRO A 46 15.48 -3.93 16.14
C PRO A 46 13.97 -4.07 16.36
N GLU A 47 13.47 -3.74 17.57
CA GLU A 47 12.04 -3.76 17.87
C GLU A 47 11.32 -2.44 17.50
N LEU A 48 12.09 -1.42 17.12
CA LEU A 48 11.56 -0.10 16.73
C LEU A 48 12.05 0.35 15.35
N THR A 49 12.94 -0.39 14.69
CA THR A 49 13.46 -0.06 13.36
C THR A 49 13.39 -1.29 12.47
N PHE A 50 12.60 -1.20 11.40
CA PHE A 50 12.39 -2.29 10.44
C PHE A 50 12.85 -1.87 9.05
N PHE A 51 13.25 -2.83 8.22
CA PHE A 51 13.77 -2.55 6.87
C PHE A 51 12.85 -3.12 5.80
N GLU A 52 12.18 -2.26 5.04
CA GLU A 52 11.38 -2.68 3.89
C GLU A 52 12.23 -2.62 2.63
N VAL A 53 12.35 -3.75 1.93
CA VAL A 53 13.33 -3.93 0.85
C VAL A 53 13.17 -2.90 -0.27
N LEU A 54 11.96 -2.71 -0.77
CA LEU A 54 11.69 -1.78 -1.87
C LEU A 54 10.21 -1.46 -1.93
N ASN A 55 9.88 -0.19 -1.95
CA ASN A 55 8.54 0.24 -2.25
C ASN A 55 8.15 -0.11 -3.69
N GLU A 56 6.96 -0.70 -3.84
CA GLU A 56 6.29 -0.95 -5.10
C GLU A 56 7.21 -1.40 -6.24
N PRO A 57 7.72 -2.64 -6.22
CA PRO A 57 8.61 -3.13 -7.26
C PRO A 57 7.93 -3.09 -8.64
N MET A 58 8.60 -2.51 -9.65
CA MET A 58 8.13 -2.55 -11.05
C MET A 58 8.82 -3.67 -11.83
N VAL A 59 9.06 -4.81 -11.17
CA VAL A 59 9.60 -6.01 -11.80
C VAL A 59 8.44 -6.88 -12.24
N GLU A 60 8.41 -7.24 -13.52
CA GLU A 60 7.29 -7.97 -14.12
C GLU A 60 7.33 -9.48 -13.81
N ASP A 61 8.52 -10.06 -13.82
CA ASP A 61 8.73 -11.47 -13.51
C ASP A 61 8.88 -11.68 -12.00
N GLY A 62 7.89 -12.33 -11.41
CA GLY A 62 7.90 -12.67 -9.99
C GLY A 62 9.09 -13.55 -9.55
N TYR A 63 9.57 -14.45 -10.42
CA TYR A 63 10.73 -15.29 -10.08
C TYR A 63 12.01 -14.45 -10.03
N ARG A 64 12.19 -13.53 -10.99
CA ARG A 64 13.28 -12.57 -10.95
C ARG A 64 13.21 -11.69 -9.70
N TRP A 65 12.03 -11.14 -9.37
CA TRP A 65 11.87 -10.32 -8.18
C TRP A 65 12.21 -11.09 -6.89
N PHE A 66 11.74 -12.34 -6.77
CA PHE A 66 12.08 -13.22 -5.66
C PHE A 66 13.60 -13.38 -5.50
N GLY A 67 14.33 -13.60 -6.59
CA GLY A 67 15.79 -13.69 -6.57
C GLY A 67 16.50 -12.39 -6.17
N ILE A 68 16.04 -11.24 -6.67
CA ILE A 68 16.59 -9.92 -6.31
C ILE A 68 16.37 -9.66 -4.82
N GLN A 69 15.15 -9.83 -4.35
CA GLN A 69 14.78 -9.57 -2.96
C GLN A 69 15.49 -10.54 -2.00
N ALA A 70 15.67 -11.81 -2.37
CA ALA A 70 16.50 -12.75 -1.59
C ALA A 70 17.96 -12.28 -1.43
N LYS A 71 18.58 -11.72 -2.49
CA LYS A 71 19.94 -11.16 -2.40
C LYS A 71 20.00 -9.97 -1.43
N VAL A 72 19.00 -9.09 -1.48
CA VAL A 72 18.93 -7.94 -0.57
C VAL A 72 18.71 -8.39 0.88
N ILE A 73 17.78 -9.31 1.11
CA ILE A 73 17.54 -9.92 2.44
C ILE A 73 18.84 -10.49 3.01
N ALA A 74 19.56 -11.30 2.23
CA ALA A 74 20.83 -11.88 2.66
C ALA A 74 21.89 -10.81 3.00
N ALA A 75 21.96 -9.73 2.21
CA ALA A 75 22.89 -8.64 2.46
C ALA A 75 22.55 -7.87 3.74
N ILE A 76 21.28 -7.56 3.99
CA ILE A 76 20.82 -6.93 5.24
C ILE A 76 21.13 -7.84 6.42
N ARG A 77 20.80 -9.13 6.35
CA ARG A 77 21.03 -10.12 7.41
C ARG A 77 22.50 -10.26 7.80
N SER A 78 23.42 -10.11 6.84
CA SER A 78 24.86 -10.19 7.10
C SER A 78 25.42 -9.07 8.01
N VAL A 79 24.68 -7.97 8.18
CA VAL A 79 25.13 -6.78 8.92
C VAL A 79 24.15 -6.33 10.01
N ALA A 80 22.88 -6.70 9.91
CA ALA A 80 21.82 -6.39 10.86
C ALA A 80 20.97 -7.64 11.15
N PRO A 81 21.54 -8.66 11.84
CA PRO A 81 20.93 -9.98 11.96
C PRO A 81 19.60 -10.00 12.74
N ASN A 82 19.39 -9.04 13.64
CA ASN A 82 18.23 -9.03 14.55
C ASN A 82 17.04 -8.20 14.04
N HIS A 83 17.22 -7.34 13.04
CA HIS A 83 16.15 -6.42 12.60
C HIS A 83 15.10 -7.16 11.77
N THR A 84 13.81 -6.91 11.95
CA THR A 84 12.80 -7.48 11.04
C THR A 84 12.93 -6.87 9.64
N ILE A 85 12.85 -7.72 8.61
CA ILE A 85 12.80 -7.27 7.22
C ILE A 85 11.36 -7.37 6.72
N ILE A 86 10.92 -6.35 6.00
CA ILE A 86 9.64 -6.32 5.32
C ILE A 86 9.88 -6.63 3.84
N ALA A 87 9.19 -7.66 3.35
CA ALA A 87 9.30 -8.17 2.00
C ALA A 87 7.95 -8.08 1.28
N SER A 88 7.92 -7.84 -0.02
CA SER A 88 6.67 -7.69 -0.78
C SER A 88 6.65 -8.48 -2.08
N GLY A 89 5.45 -8.66 -2.63
CA GLY A 89 5.25 -9.19 -3.99
C GLY A 89 5.87 -8.29 -5.07
N HIS A 90 5.91 -8.80 -6.29
CA HIS A 90 6.27 -7.98 -7.46
C HIS A 90 5.12 -7.02 -7.82
N ARG A 91 5.23 -6.26 -8.92
CA ARG A 91 4.18 -5.34 -9.43
C ARG A 91 3.47 -4.53 -8.34
N TRP A 92 4.16 -3.53 -7.81
CA TRP A 92 3.59 -2.56 -6.87
C TRP A 92 3.07 -3.17 -5.56
N SER A 93 3.61 -4.31 -5.13
CA SER A 93 3.25 -4.94 -3.86
C SER A 93 1.75 -5.29 -3.77
N GLY A 94 1.08 -5.60 -4.88
CA GLY A 94 -0.35 -5.91 -4.87
C GLY A 94 -0.70 -7.16 -4.05
N ILE A 95 -1.95 -7.22 -3.56
CA ILE A 95 -2.43 -8.39 -2.81
C ILE A 95 -2.33 -9.67 -3.64
N TYR A 96 -2.57 -9.64 -4.96
CA TYR A 96 -2.46 -10.83 -5.79
C TYR A 96 -1.02 -11.33 -5.90
N GLU A 97 -0.06 -10.41 -5.98
CA GLU A 97 1.37 -10.72 -6.00
C GLU A 97 1.89 -11.21 -4.65
N LEU A 98 1.31 -10.77 -3.53
CA LEU A 98 1.53 -11.40 -2.22
C LEU A 98 1.08 -12.86 -2.25
N LEU A 99 -0.13 -13.14 -2.73
CA LEU A 99 -0.69 -14.50 -2.76
C LEU A 99 0.09 -15.46 -3.67
N ALA A 100 0.79 -14.92 -4.67
CA ALA A 100 1.65 -15.67 -5.58
C ALA A 100 3.11 -15.82 -5.06
N LEU A 101 3.48 -15.12 -3.99
CA LEU A 101 4.82 -15.15 -3.42
C LEU A 101 5.00 -16.42 -2.56
N GLU A 102 6.14 -17.08 -2.72
CA GLU A 102 6.58 -18.08 -1.75
C GLU A 102 7.37 -17.41 -0.62
N PRO A 103 7.15 -17.78 0.65
CA PRO A 103 7.94 -17.24 1.74
C PRO A 103 9.43 -17.59 1.62
N TYR A 104 10.29 -16.62 1.95
CA TYR A 104 11.72 -16.83 2.13
C TYR A 104 12.00 -17.71 3.36
N SER A 105 13.16 -18.37 3.38
CA SER A 105 13.56 -19.27 4.48
C SER A 105 13.85 -18.56 5.81
N ASP A 106 14.05 -17.25 5.77
CA ASP A 106 14.28 -16.41 6.94
C ASP A 106 12.98 -16.24 7.74
N ARG A 107 13.04 -16.53 9.04
CA ARG A 107 11.87 -16.52 9.92
C ARG A 107 11.54 -15.13 10.46
N ASN A 108 12.47 -14.18 10.39
CA ASN A 108 12.25 -12.81 10.86
C ASN A 108 11.87 -11.88 9.69
N ILE A 109 10.84 -12.26 8.95
CA ILE A 109 10.30 -11.49 7.83
C ILE A 109 8.80 -11.28 8.03
N VAL A 110 8.36 -10.05 7.81
CA VAL A 110 6.96 -9.67 7.67
C VAL A 110 6.68 -9.41 6.18
N TYR A 111 5.56 -9.89 5.66
CA TYR A 111 5.21 -9.71 4.26
C TYR A 111 4.25 -8.53 4.09
N ASN A 112 4.52 -7.67 3.12
CA ASN A 112 3.75 -6.47 2.85
C ASN A 112 2.93 -6.60 1.58
N PHE A 113 1.76 -5.97 1.58
CA PHE A 113 0.99 -5.65 0.40
C PHE A 113 0.39 -4.25 0.48
N HIS A 114 0.16 -3.63 -0.67
CA HIS A 114 -0.53 -2.35 -0.79
C HIS A 114 -1.97 -2.59 -1.21
N PHE A 115 -2.88 -1.73 -0.74
CA PHE A 115 -4.30 -1.87 -1.06
C PHE A 115 -4.96 -0.53 -1.37
N TYR A 116 -5.18 -0.31 -2.67
CA TYR A 116 -5.89 0.86 -3.20
C TYR A 116 -7.15 0.47 -3.98
N GLU A 117 -7.58 -0.79 -3.93
CA GLU A 117 -8.81 -1.19 -4.60
C GLU A 117 -10.04 -0.64 -3.87
N PRO A 118 -11.06 -0.15 -4.59
CA PRO A 118 -11.11 0.00 -6.05
C PRO A 118 -10.45 1.30 -6.53
N PHE A 119 -9.54 1.21 -7.51
CA PHE A 119 -8.88 2.40 -8.09
C PHE A 119 -9.85 3.46 -8.62
N ALA A 120 -11.01 3.04 -9.16
CA ALA A 120 -12.05 3.95 -9.62
C ALA A 120 -12.54 4.91 -8.50
N PHE A 121 -12.51 4.46 -7.25
CA PHE A 121 -12.85 5.27 -6.09
C PHE A 121 -11.61 5.95 -5.47
N THR A 122 -10.58 5.17 -5.14
CA THR A 122 -9.42 5.65 -4.36
C THR A 122 -8.56 6.64 -5.13
N HIS A 123 -8.58 6.60 -6.46
CA HIS A 123 -7.75 7.43 -7.33
C HIS A 123 -8.58 8.29 -8.31
N GLN A 124 -9.87 8.49 -8.04
CA GLN A 124 -10.70 9.36 -8.88
C GLN A 124 -10.06 10.75 -9.09
N GLY A 125 -9.92 11.14 -10.35
CA GLY A 125 -9.28 12.39 -10.79
C GLY A 125 -7.75 12.38 -10.81
N ALA A 126 -7.08 11.28 -10.46
CA ALA A 126 -5.62 11.15 -10.48
C ALA A 126 -5.11 10.80 -11.89
N SER A 127 -4.68 11.81 -12.66
CA SER A 127 -4.16 11.62 -14.03
C SER A 127 -2.86 10.81 -14.11
N TRP A 128 -2.19 10.58 -12.98
CA TRP A 128 -0.93 9.85 -12.88
C TRP A 128 -1.11 8.36 -12.58
N ALA A 129 -2.31 7.92 -12.17
CA ALA A 129 -2.55 6.55 -11.70
C ALA A 129 -3.24 5.65 -12.74
N GLY A 130 -3.61 6.19 -13.91
CA GLY A 130 -4.25 5.44 -14.98
C GLY A 130 -5.07 6.31 -15.93
N PRO A 131 -5.34 5.83 -17.17
CA PRO A 131 -5.91 6.66 -18.23
C PRO A 131 -7.36 7.11 -17.95
N ASN A 132 -8.15 6.26 -17.27
CA ASN A 132 -9.58 6.51 -17.05
C ASN A 132 -9.87 7.37 -15.82
N LEU A 133 -8.93 7.41 -14.87
CA LEU A 133 -9.18 7.91 -13.52
C LEU A 133 -9.38 9.43 -13.51
N GLN A 134 -8.70 10.15 -14.40
CA GLN A 134 -8.84 11.61 -14.55
C GLN A 134 -10.27 12.09 -14.84
N PHE A 135 -11.13 11.23 -15.38
CA PHE A 135 -12.51 11.55 -15.72
C PHE A 135 -13.48 11.37 -14.55
N TYR A 136 -13.03 10.80 -13.44
CA TYR A 136 -13.86 10.47 -12.30
C TYR A 136 -13.86 11.58 -11.25
N LYS A 137 -15.05 11.96 -10.78
CA LYS A 137 -15.27 12.88 -9.66
C LYS A 137 -16.52 12.45 -8.92
N ASN A 138 -16.49 12.47 -7.59
CA ASN A 138 -17.58 12.01 -6.73
C ASN A 138 -18.04 10.57 -7.04
N VAL A 139 -17.11 9.68 -7.40
CA VAL A 139 -17.40 8.24 -7.51
C VAL A 139 -17.84 7.75 -6.14
N PRO A 140 -19.02 7.11 -6.00
CA PRO A 140 -19.59 6.77 -4.71
C PRO A 140 -18.92 5.53 -4.13
N TYR A 141 -18.73 5.50 -2.82
CA TYR A 141 -18.45 4.29 -2.05
C TYR A 141 -19.41 4.24 -0.84
N PRO A 142 -20.13 3.15 -0.57
CA PRO A 142 -20.14 1.87 -1.30
C PRO A 142 -20.63 1.96 -2.75
N SER A 143 -20.15 1.06 -3.60
CA SER A 143 -20.54 1.00 -5.01
C SER A 143 -21.80 0.17 -5.24
N SER A 144 -22.57 0.56 -6.24
CA SER A 144 -23.69 -0.21 -6.80
C SER A 144 -23.95 0.26 -8.23
N PRO A 145 -24.59 -0.57 -9.08
CA PRO A 145 -25.01 -0.14 -10.40
C PRO A 145 -25.90 1.12 -10.32
N GLU A 146 -26.79 1.18 -9.34
CA GLU A 146 -27.73 2.31 -9.15
C GLU A 146 -27.03 3.60 -8.74
N ALA A 147 -26.00 3.53 -7.90
CA ALA A 147 -25.22 4.70 -7.50
C ALA A 147 -24.38 5.23 -8.67
N VAL A 148 -23.75 4.33 -9.42
CA VAL A 148 -22.95 4.68 -10.61
C VAL A 148 -23.80 5.30 -11.71
N MET A 149 -25.00 4.77 -11.98
CA MET A 149 -25.88 5.28 -13.03
C MET A 149 -26.16 6.78 -12.89
N LYS A 150 -26.24 7.30 -11.65
CA LYS A 150 -26.52 8.72 -11.37
C LYS A 150 -25.42 9.68 -11.82
N MET A 151 -24.21 9.19 -12.05
CA MET A 151 -23.06 10.02 -12.43
C MET A 151 -22.51 9.72 -13.82
N LEU A 152 -23.04 8.71 -14.53
CA LEU A 152 -22.51 8.32 -15.85
C LEU A 152 -22.49 9.48 -16.83
N ASP A 153 -23.50 10.34 -16.82
CA ASP A 153 -23.59 11.50 -17.71
C ASP A 153 -22.51 12.55 -17.47
N THR A 154 -21.84 12.50 -16.31
CA THR A 154 -20.69 13.38 -16.02
C THR A 154 -19.38 12.88 -16.61
N VAL A 155 -19.34 11.62 -17.06
CA VAL A 155 -18.17 10.98 -17.67
C VAL A 155 -18.37 10.92 -19.18
N VAL A 156 -17.60 11.73 -19.90
CA VAL A 156 -17.71 11.89 -21.37
C VAL A 156 -16.86 10.89 -22.15
N ASP A 157 -15.88 10.27 -21.51
CA ASP A 157 -14.98 9.29 -22.13
C ASP A 157 -15.61 7.88 -22.06
N ASP A 158 -15.79 7.24 -23.22
CA ASP A 158 -16.47 5.94 -23.32
C ASP A 158 -15.75 4.80 -22.57
N PRO A 159 -14.41 4.64 -22.70
CA PRO A 159 -13.66 3.70 -21.87
C PRO A 159 -13.84 3.92 -20.37
N ALA A 160 -13.82 5.18 -19.92
CA ALA A 160 -14.06 5.52 -18.52
C ALA A 160 -15.50 5.19 -18.09
N ARG A 161 -16.51 5.46 -18.92
CA ARG A 161 -17.91 5.09 -18.64
C ARG A 161 -18.06 3.57 -18.46
N PHE A 162 -17.46 2.78 -19.36
CA PHE A 162 -17.50 1.32 -19.28
C PHE A 162 -16.84 0.79 -18.00
N ASN A 163 -15.68 1.33 -17.63
CA ASN A 163 -15.01 0.95 -16.39
C ASN A 163 -15.80 1.35 -15.14
N LEU A 164 -16.48 2.49 -15.18
CA LEU A 164 -17.32 2.92 -14.07
C LEU A 164 -18.57 2.03 -13.91
N LEU A 165 -19.18 1.58 -15.02
CA LEU A 165 -20.25 0.57 -15.00
C LEU A 165 -19.78 -0.72 -14.33
N ARG A 166 -18.60 -1.23 -14.70
CA ARG A 166 -17.99 -2.41 -14.06
C ARG A 166 -17.79 -2.19 -12.55
N TYR A 167 -17.28 -1.02 -12.16
CA TYR A 167 -17.14 -0.65 -10.74
C TYR A 167 -18.48 -0.71 -9.97
N GLY A 168 -19.58 -0.31 -10.61
CA GLY A 168 -20.92 -0.45 -10.04
C GLY A 168 -21.31 -1.91 -9.82
N GLU A 169 -21.09 -2.76 -10.83
CA GLU A 169 -21.39 -4.21 -10.77
C GLU A 169 -20.54 -4.96 -9.75
N GLU A 170 -19.33 -4.48 -9.45
CA GLU A 170 -18.44 -5.08 -8.45
C GLU A 170 -18.94 -4.92 -7.01
N ARG A 171 -19.87 -3.98 -6.75
CA ARG A 171 -20.55 -3.78 -5.46
C ARG A 171 -19.57 -3.67 -4.29
N TRP A 172 -18.57 -2.82 -4.43
CA TRP A 172 -17.57 -2.54 -3.40
C TRP A 172 -18.22 -2.00 -2.13
N ASN A 173 -17.98 -2.68 -1.02
CA ASN A 173 -18.51 -2.38 0.30
C ASN A 173 -17.63 -3.03 1.38
N ALA A 174 -17.94 -2.78 2.65
CA ALA A 174 -17.24 -3.35 3.81
C ALA A 174 -17.06 -4.88 3.72
N THR A 175 -18.11 -5.62 3.33
CA THR A 175 -18.05 -7.08 3.22
C THR A 175 -17.07 -7.55 2.15
N ARG A 176 -17.00 -6.84 1.01
CA ARG A 176 -16.04 -7.16 -0.06
C ARG A 176 -14.60 -6.85 0.37
N LEU A 177 -14.38 -5.72 1.04
CA LEU A 177 -13.06 -5.37 1.60
C LEU A 177 -12.61 -6.38 2.65
N ASP A 178 -13.51 -6.75 3.56
CA ASP A 178 -13.31 -7.79 4.57
C ASP A 178 -12.89 -9.13 3.95
N ALA A 179 -13.63 -9.58 2.94
CA ALA A 179 -13.30 -10.81 2.21
C ALA A 179 -11.90 -10.75 1.57
N ALA A 180 -11.50 -9.63 0.99
CA ALA A 180 -10.17 -9.46 0.42
C ALA A 180 -9.07 -9.57 1.49
N MET A 181 -9.23 -8.90 2.63
CA MET A 181 -8.27 -8.97 3.74
C MET A 181 -8.20 -10.38 4.34
N GLY A 182 -9.33 -11.08 4.41
CA GLY A 182 -9.39 -12.47 4.82
C GLY A 182 -8.56 -13.41 3.95
N VAL A 183 -8.47 -13.14 2.64
CA VAL A 183 -7.61 -13.93 1.73
C VAL A 183 -6.13 -13.71 2.05
N ALA A 184 -5.69 -12.47 2.30
CA ALA A 184 -4.31 -12.19 2.72
C ALA A 184 -3.97 -12.85 4.06
N ALA A 185 -4.89 -12.79 5.03
CA ALA A 185 -4.71 -13.44 6.33
C ALA A 185 -4.64 -14.98 6.22
N ALA A 186 -5.48 -15.59 5.38
CA ALA A 186 -5.45 -17.03 5.14
C ALA A 186 -4.13 -17.48 4.48
N TRP A 187 -3.56 -16.66 3.59
CA TRP A 187 -2.23 -16.90 3.04
C TRP A 187 -1.16 -16.84 4.15
N ALA A 188 -1.20 -15.82 5.01
CA ALA A 188 -0.28 -15.68 6.13
C ALA A 188 -0.33 -16.90 7.08
N GLU A 189 -1.54 -17.36 7.41
CA GLU A 189 -1.78 -18.54 8.23
C GLU A 189 -1.22 -19.82 7.58
N LYS A 190 -1.56 -20.05 6.31
CA LYS A 190 -1.09 -21.22 5.54
C LYS A 190 0.43 -21.31 5.51
N HIS A 191 1.10 -20.17 5.42
CA HIS A 191 2.56 -20.09 5.31
C HIS A 191 3.27 -19.91 6.66
N HIS A 192 2.52 -19.77 7.76
CA HIS A 192 3.03 -19.49 9.11
C HIS A 192 3.92 -18.24 9.17
N VAL A 193 3.45 -17.14 8.56
CA VAL A 193 4.14 -15.84 8.50
C VAL A 193 3.23 -14.71 8.94
N HIS A 194 3.80 -13.52 9.14
CA HIS A 194 3.05 -12.30 9.43
C HIS A 194 2.89 -11.46 8.17
N VAL A 195 1.76 -10.74 8.07
CA VAL A 195 1.48 -9.80 6.99
C VAL A 195 1.15 -8.40 7.53
N THR A 196 1.47 -7.38 6.74
CA THR A 196 1.13 -5.98 6.98
C THR A 196 0.59 -5.34 5.70
N CYS A 197 -0.26 -4.32 5.83
CA CYS A 197 -0.69 -3.45 4.75
C CYS A 197 -0.18 -2.03 5.01
N ASN A 198 1.04 -1.73 4.60
CA ASN A 198 1.68 -0.45 4.94
C ASN A 198 1.32 0.71 4.01
N GLU A 199 0.50 0.47 2.98
CA GLU A 199 -0.09 1.52 2.15
C GLU A 199 -1.54 1.20 1.79
N PHE A 200 -2.43 2.10 2.21
CA PHE A 200 -3.81 2.18 1.74
C PHE A 200 -4.29 3.63 1.90
N GLY A 201 -5.26 4.04 1.08
CA GLY A 201 -5.86 5.36 1.19
C GLY A 201 -6.81 5.69 0.05
N ALA A 202 -7.51 6.81 0.16
CA ALA A 202 -8.28 7.38 -0.94
C ALA A 202 -7.91 8.85 -1.17
N PHE A 203 -7.76 9.24 -2.44
CA PHE A 203 -7.36 10.57 -2.86
C PHE A 203 -8.44 11.58 -2.51
N ARG A 204 -8.06 12.58 -1.70
CA ARG A 204 -9.03 13.45 -1.02
C ARG A 204 -9.69 14.49 -1.92
N ARG A 205 -9.12 14.76 -3.10
CA ARG A 205 -9.49 15.93 -3.92
C ARG A 205 -10.88 15.83 -4.56
N PHE A 206 -11.30 14.62 -4.92
CA PHE A 206 -12.50 14.41 -5.73
C PHE A 206 -13.49 13.41 -5.13
N ALA A 207 -13.09 12.65 -4.10
CA ALA A 207 -14.01 11.87 -3.29
C ALA A 207 -14.78 12.78 -2.32
N THR A 208 -16.04 12.46 -2.03
CA THR A 208 -16.75 13.16 -0.95
C THR A 208 -16.07 12.82 0.39
N PRO A 209 -16.02 13.75 1.37
CA PRO A 209 -15.43 13.45 2.68
C PRO A 209 -16.07 12.25 3.38
N ALA A 210 -17.40 12.13 3.26
CA ALA A 210 -18.17 11.02 3.83
C ALA A 210 -17.81 9.66 3.22
N ASP A 211 -17.78 9.53 1.89
CA ASP A 211 -17.46 8.26 1.23
C ASP A 211 -15.99 7.88 1.48
N ARG A 212 -15.09 8.87 1.48
CA ARG A 212 -13.67 8.66 1.80
C ARG A 212 -13.50 8.14 3.22
N ALA A 213 -14.16 8.76 4.21
CA ALA A 213 -14.13 8.31 5.59
C ALA A 213 -14.74 6.90 5.75
N ALA A 214 -15.81 6.59 5.03
CA ALA A 214 -16.43 5.26 5.04
C ALA A 214 -15.46 4.19 4.51
N TRP A 215 -14.83 4.40 3.35
CA TRP A 215 -13.85 3.46 2.79
C TRP A 215 -12.65 3.25 3.73
N ILE A 216 -12.09 4.34 4.27
CA ILE A 216 -10.95 4.27 5.21
C ILE A 216 -11.33 3.48 6.48
N SER A 217 -12.53 3.70 7.01
CA SER A 217 -13.01 2.97 8.18
C SER A 217 -13.18 1.48 7.87
N ASP A 218 -13.78 1.14 6.73
CA ASP A 218 -14.03 -0.24 6.35
C ASP A 218 -12.73 -1.02 6.12
N ILE A 219 -11.76 -0.46 5.38
CA ILE A 219 -10.48 -1.15 5.14
C ILE A 219 -9.67 -1.31 6.43
N ARG A 220 -9.58 -0.27 7.27
CA ARG A 220 -8.91 -0.38 8.58
C ARG A 220 -9.55 -1.47 9.43
N THR A 221 -10.88 -1.46 9.57
CA THR A 221 -11.56 -2.45 10.43
C THR A 221 -11.41 -3.86 9.91
N ALA A 222 -11.41 -4.06 8.59
CA ALA A 222 -11.09 -5.34 7.96
C ALA A 222 -9.65 -5.79 8.28
N LEU A 223 -8.66 -4.91 8.13
CA LEU A 223 -7.26 -5.20 8.48
C LEU A 223 -7.13 -5.60 9.96
N GLU A 224 -7.70 -4.81 10.88
CA GLU A 224 -7.66 -5.07 12.32
C GLU A 224 -8.36 -6.39 12.70
N LYS A 225 -9.53 -6.67 12.12
CA LYS A 225 -10.27 -7.92 12.34
C LYS A 225 -9.45 -9.14 11.96
N HIS A 226 -8.63 -9.03 10.91
CA HIS A 226 -7.77 -10.09 10.42
C HIS A 226 -6.36 -10.10 11.03
N GLY A 227 -6.09 -9.23 12.03
CA GLY A 227 -4.79 -9.17 12.71
C GLY A 227 -3.67 -8.64 11.82
N ILE A 228 -4.00 -7.88 10.77
CA ILE A 228 -3.05 -7.32 9.81
C ILE A 228 -2.68 -5.91 10.29
N GLY A 229 -1.39 -5.68 10.55
CA GLY A 229 -0.86 -4.36 10.86
C GLY A 229 -1.02 -3.41 9.67
N TRP A 230 -1.13 -2.10 9.91
CA TRP A 230 -1.43 -1.15 8.85
C TRP A 230 -0.77 0.21 9.01
N THR A 231 -0.48 0.85 7.87
CA THR A 231 -0.04 2.24 7.77
C THR A 231 -0.84 2.92 6.66
N MET A 232 -1.48 4.05 6.97
CA MET A 232 -2.26 4.79 5.98
C MET A 232 -1.37 5.71 5.15
N TRP A 233 -1.55 5.67 3.83
CA TRP A 233 -1.06 6.71 2.93
C TRP A 233 -2.08 7.87 2.93
N ASP A 234 -1.73 9.11 3.27
CA ASP A 234 -0.41 9.61 3.67
C ASP A 234 -0.51 10.63 4.80
N TYR A 235 0.62 11.22 5.23
CA TYR A 235 0.60 12.20 6.30
C TYR A 235 -0.03 13.54 5.87
N ALA A 236 0.45 14.15 4.77
CA ALA A 236 0.17 15.56 4.44
C ALA A 236 0.03 15.91 2.95
N GLY A 237 -0.03 14.90 2.07
CA GLY A 237 -0.14 15.01 0.63
C GLY A 237 -1.58 14.81 0.11
N GLY A 238 -1.70 14.12 -1.02
CA GLY A 238 -2.97 13.93 -1.73
C GLY A 238 -3.95 13.01 -1.01
N PHE A 239 -3.45 12.16 -0.12
CA PHE A 239 -4.22 11.15 0.60
C PHE A 239 -4.28 11.45 2.11
N ALA A 240 -3.91 12.68 2.48
CA ALA A 240 -3.50 13.03 3.83
C ALA A 240 -4.49 12.72 4.96
N VAL A 241 -3.91 12.42 6.14
CA VAL A 241 -4.58 12.47 7.45
C VAL A 241 -4.52 13.86 8.10
N VAL A 242 -3.68 14.77 7.59
CA VAL A 242 -3.63 16.17 8.05
C VAL A 242 -3.81 17.17 6.90
N ASN A 243 -4.42 18.31 7.20
CA ASN A 243 -4.36 19.50 6.39
C ASN A 243 -3.09 20.27 6.72
N LYS A 244 -2.24 20.50 5.71
CA LYS A 244 -1.02 21.29 5.87
C LYS A 244 -1.18 22.65 5.20
N GLU A 245 -1.23 23.70 6.01
CA GLU A 245 -1.35 25.09 5.56
C GLU A 245 -0.26 25.94 6.22
N ASN A 246 0.51 26.69 5.43
CA ASN A 246 1.58 27.57 5.93
C ASN A 246 2.53 26.88 6.94
N GLY A 247 2.89 25.61 6.66
CA GLY A 247 3.78 24.81 7.51
C GLY A 247 3.12 24.19 8.75
N HIS A 248 1.87 24.55 9.07
CA HIS A 248 1.12 24.00 10.19
C HIS A 248 0.28 22.81 9.73
N ALA A 249 0.36 21.70 10.46
CA ALA A 249 -0.42 20.50 10.24
C ALA A 249 -1.60 20.46 11.22
N THR A 250 -2.81 20.35 10.70
CA THR A 250 -4.04 20.17 11.48
C THR A 250 -4.69 18.86 11.08
N ALA A 251 -4.97 17.99 12.05
CA ALA A 251 -5.60 16.70 11.81
C ALA A 251 -6.94 16.86 11.06
N ASP A 252 -7.16 16.01 10.05
CA ASP A 252 -8.47 15.84 9.44
C ASP A 252 -9.33 14.98 10.38
N ALA A 253 -10.27 15.62 11.07
CA ALA A 253 -11.05 14.98 12.13
C ALA A 253 -11.89 13.80 11.61
N GLU A 254 -12.38 13.86 10.36
CA GLU A 254 -13.17 12.77 9.77
C GLU A 254 -12.27 11.56 9.48
N VAL A 255 -11.08 11.79 8.93
CA VAL A 255 -10.11 10.73 8.66
C VAL A 255 -9.56 10.12 9.95
N VAL A 256 -9.17 10.95 10.92
CA VAL A 256 -8.67 10.47 12.22
C VAL A 256 -9.73 9.60 12.91
N LYS A 257 -11.00 10.01 12.87
CA LYS A 257 -12.11 9.20 13.36
C LYS A 257 -12.28 7.91 12.55
N ALA A 258 -12.21 7.98 11.21
CA ALA A 258 -12.29 6.81 10.34
C ALA A 258 -11.17 5.80 10.63
N LEU A 259 -9.99 6.28 11.04
CA LEU A 259 -8.86 5.48 11.49
C LEU A 259 -9.01 4.93 12.91
N GLY A 260 -10.15 5.14 13.58
CA GLY A 260 -10.36 4.69 14.96
C GLY A 260 -9.50 5.43 15.99
N LEU A 261 -8.85 6.53 15.59
CA LEU A 261 -8.00 7.32 16.44
C LEU A 261 -8.80 8.45 17.11
N ALA A 262 -8.42 8.81 18.33
CA ALA A 262 -9.00 9.95 19.01
C ALA A 262 -8.28 11.24 18.60
N VAL A 263 -9.03 12.25 18.17
CA VAL A 263 -8.51 13.63 18.11
C VAL A 263 -8.32 14.08 19.55
N LYS A 264 -7.07 14.18 20.01
CA LYS A 264 -6.80 14.88 21.28
C LYS A 264 -7.21 16.34 21.07
N LYS A 265 -8.23 16.77 21.83
CA LYS A 265 -8.67 18.17 21.90
C LYS A 265 -7.57 19.05 22.47
#